data_AF-A0A8H4EBP2-F1
#
_entry.id   AF-A0A8H4EBP2-F1
#
_cell.length_a   1.000
_cell.length_b   1.000
_cell.length_c   1.000
_cell.angle_alpha   90.00
_cell.angle_beta   90.00
_cell.angle_gamma   90.00
#
_symmetry.space_group_name_H-M   'P 1'
#
loop_
_entity.id
_entity.type
_entity.pdbx_description
1 polymer ?
#
loop_
_entity_poly.entity_id
_entity_poly.type
_entity_poly.pdbx_seq_one_letter_code
_entity_poly.pdbx_strand_id
1 'polypeptide(L)'
;MSSVRVKFLLLVSRLLPLPSSGYSVLPQSSRHGRAISFARSPRAPRRRMTLLVRIALAVLLCNIILTPIFWPSYTHFPPCYEALKRIASSSGTPARGNPQNEKIFIAAILYDRTGELASGQWGDALVQLIDLLGQDNVFLSLYENNSGQKGQQALEALSQRIQSNKSIVVDVDEHTTFDFPRVALTNGEKRIKRIDYLAALRNRALRPLDEQSHIKYDKLLYLNDVYFNPVEALQLLFCTNASPPRTTPAYRAACAVDFSNPFKFYDSYATRDLAGYGIGLPFFPWFTTAGHGRSRRDVLAGRDAVRVRSCWGGMVAFDAWYFQKENPVRFRADNEVFWDASECCLVHADVQDAPGDVDEIEDTGVYMNPFARVAYTPRTLAWLGTTRRFERLYARVHDLLNRVVGLPWYSPRRAEVPGSKVKREVWVPDEGVQNGGSFRMVEVTAGNDGFCGRRGMEVVVEDRRPGQDGFEAVPLPSQ
;
A
#
# COMPACT_ATOMS: atom_id res chain seq x y z
N MET A 1 35.02 6.78 -26.15
CA MET A 1 33.82 6.17 -26.80
C MET A 1 34.11 5.41 -28.10
N SER A 2 35.35 5.32 -28.60
CA SER A 2 35.65 4.62 -29.88
C SER A 2 35.97 3.11 -29.72
N SER A 3 36.71 2.71 -28.68
CA SER A 3 37.17 1.31 -28.48
C SER A 3 36.04 0.30 -28.19
N VAL A 4 34.94 0.75 -27.58
CA VAL A 4 33.80 -0.12 -27.23
C VAL A 4 32.93 -0.47 -28.45
N ARG A 5 32.85 0.41 -29.44
CA ARG A 5 32.11 0.16 -30.69
C ARG A 5 32.80 -0.91 -31.55
N VAL A 6 34.13 -0.92 -31.59
CA VAL A 6 34.91 -1.90 -32.35
C VAL A 6 34.80 -3.30 -31.75
N LYS A 7 34.81 -3.42 -30.42
CA LYS A 7 34.61 -4.72 -29.72
C LYS A 7 33.19 -5.26 -29.86
N PHE A 8 32.18 -4.40 -29.96
CA PHE A 8 30.79 -4.81 -30.18
C PHE A 8 30.55 -5.30 -31.62
N LEU A 9 31.13 -4.63 -32.62
CA LEU A 9 31.06 -5.06 -34.04
C LEU A 9 31.77 -6.39 -34.31
N LEU A 10 32.90 -6.65 -33.65
CA LEU A 10 33.63 -7.93 -33.74
C LEU A 10 32.91 -9.11 -33.05
N LEU A 11 32.05 -8.83 -32.07
CA LEU A 11 31.24 -9.85 -31.41
C LEU A 11 30.01 -10.23 -32.26
N VAL A 12 29.44 -9.25 -32.98
CA VAL A 12 28.30 -9.45 -33.87
C VAL A 12 28.69 -10.21 -35.15
N SER A 13 29.91 -10.03 -35.66
CA SER A 13 30.39 -10.77 -36.85
C SER A 13 30.70 -12.26 -36.59
N ARG A 14 30.90 -12.67 -35.33
CA ARG A 14 31.07 -14.08 -34.95
C ARG A 14 29.76 -14.84 -34.72
N LEU A 15 28.64 -14.14 -34.62
CA LEU A 15 27.33 -14.71 -34.27
C LEU A 15 26.38 -14.87 -35.48
N LEU A 16 26.77 -14.37 -36.67
CA LEU A 16 25.99 -14.46 -37.90
C LEU A 16 26.91 -14.89 -39.06
N PRO A 17 26.89 -16.17 -39.50
CA PRO A 17 27.58 -16.54 -40.73
C PRO A 17 26.82 -15.98 -41.92
N LEU A 18 27.38 -14.96 -42.58
CA LEU A 18 27.00 -14.57 -43.94
C LEU A 18 27.45 -15.67 -44.91
N PRO A 19 26.65 -16.05 -45.92
CA PRO A 19 27.03 -17.11 -46.85
C PRO A 19 28.18 -16.62 -47.74
N SER A 20 29.32 -17.30 -47.69
CA SER A 20 30.45 -17.03 -48.57
C SER A 20 30.09 -17.44 -50.00
N SER A 21 30.14 -16.47 -50.91
CA SER A 21 30.13 -16.70 -52.35
C SER A 21 31.38 -17.49 -52.73
N GLY A 22 31.21 -18.79 -52.99
CA GLY A 22 32.24 -19.69 -53.46
C GLY A 22 31.82 -20.24 -54.82
N TYR A 23 32.40 -19.68 -55.89
CA TYR A 23 32.36 -20.26 -57.22
C TYR A 23 32.89 -21.70 -57.15
N SER A 24 32.04 -22.66 -57.51
CA SER A 24 32.45 -24.04 -57.73
C SER A 24 32.11 -24.43 -59.16
N VAL A 25 33.15 -24.90 -59.84
CA VAL A 25 33.18 -25.33 -61.24
C VAL A 25 32.21 -26.50 -61.46
N LEU A 26 31.44 -26.41 -62.54
CA LEU A 26 30.52 -27.44 -63.03
C LEU A 26 31.24 -28.76 -63.34
N PRO A 27 30.63 -29.91 -63.02
CA PRO A 27 30.78 -31.12 -63.81
C PRO A 27 29.54 -31.34 -64.68
N GLN A 28 29.77 -31.59 -65.96
CA GLN A 28 28.78 -32.00 -66.96
C GLN A 28 28.41 -33.49 -66.81
N SER A 29 27.13 -33.79 -67.09
CA SER A 29 26.55 -35.12 -67.40
C SER A 29 26.44 -36.10 -66.21
N SER A 30 25.34 -36.81 -65.94
CA SER A 30 24.35 -37.43 -66.83
C SER A 30 22.96 -37.52 -66.18
N ARG A 31 21.90 -37.45 -67.00
CA ARG A 31 20.50 -37.78 -66.65
C ARG A 31 20.43 -39.12 -65.90
N HIS A 32 19.65 -39.20 -64.82
CA HIS A 32 18.75 -40.32 -64.48
C HIS A 32 17.76 -39.83 -63.41
N GLY A 33 16.46 -39.89 -63.74
CA GLY A 33 15.40 -39.46 -62.85
C GLY A 33 15.34 -40.30 -61.59
N ARG A 34 15.34 -39.64 -60.42
CA ARG A 34 14.82 -40.20 -59.17
C ARG A 34 13.92 -39.15 -58.54
N ALA A 35 12.68 -39.54 -58.30
CA ALA A 35 11.67 -38.75 -57.62
C ALA A 35 12.22 -38.23 -56.29
N ILE A 36 12.31 -36.90 -56.16
CA ILE A 36 12.60 -36.25 -54.88
C ILE A 36 11.31 -36.34 -54.08
N SER A 37 11.24 -37.37 -53.23
CA SER A 37 10.31 -37.34 -52.11
C SER A 37 10.72 -36.16 -51.22
N PHE A 38 9.91 -35.10 -51.20
CA PHE A 38 9.99 -34.06 -50.19
C PHE A 38 9.54 -34.65 -48.85
N ALA A 39 10.36 -35.52 -48.27
CA ALA A 39 10.27 -35.85 -46.86
C ALA A 39 10.56 -34.56 -46.10
N ARG A 40 9.50 -33.86 -45.66
CA ARG A 40 9.59 -32.73 -44.74
C ARG A 40 10.40 -33.21 -43.53
N SER A 41 11.68 -32.83 -43.48
CA SER A 41 12.57 -33.21 -42.39
C SER A 41 11.94 -32.75 -41.06
N PRO A 42 11.65 -33.67 -40.12
CA PRO A 42 11.04 -33.32 -38.83
C PRO A 42 11.95 -32.41 -37.96
N ARG A 43 13.16 -32.11 -38.43
CA ARG A 43 14.16 -31.25 -37.77
C ARG A 43 13.96 -29.76 -38.05
N ALA A 44 13.25 -29.37 -39.11
CA ALA A 44 12.98 -27.97 -39.44
C ALA A 44 12.10 -27.23 -38.40
N PRO A 45 10.97 -27.79 -37.91
CA PRO A 45 10.17 -27.13 -36.88
C PRO A 45 10.90 -27.05 -35.54
N ARG A 46 11.67 -28.08 -35.16
CA ARG A 46 12.50 -28.07 -33.94
C ARG A 46 13.56 -26.98 -33.98
N ARG A 47 14.28 -26.80 -35.10
CA ARG A 47 15.27 -25.72 -35.27
C ARG A 47 14.65 -24.33 -35.19
N ARG A 48 13.45 -24.14 -35.77
CA ARG A 48 12.70 -22.87 -35.67
C ARG A 48 12.27 -22.60 -34.22
N MET A 49 11.77 -23.61 -33.51
CA MET A 49 11.42 -23.48 -32.10
C MET A 49 12.64 -23.11 -31.23
N THR A 50 13.77 -23.78 -31.42
CA THR A 50 15.01 -23.44 -30.69
C THR A 50 15.47 -22.01 -30.97
N LEU A 51 15.37 -21.54 -32.22
CA LEU A 51 15.69 -20.15 -32.55
C LEU A 51 14.75 -19.16 -31.84
N LEU A 52 13.44 -19.43 -31.84
CA LEU A 52 12.45 -18.59 -31.14
C LEU A 52 12.71 -18.55 -29.63
N VAL A 53 13.03 -19.69 -29.01
CA VAL A 53 13.41 -19.74 -27.58
C VAL A 53 14.66 -18.92 -27.32
N ARG A 54 15.70 -19.03 -28.16
CA ARG A 54 16.92 -18.22 -28.01
C ARG A 54 16.65 -16.72 -28.15
N ILE A 55 15.82 -16.32 -29.12
CA ILE A 55 15.41 -14.92 -29.28
C ILE A 55 14.63 -14.45 -28.05
N ALA A 56 13.68 -15.25 -27.55
CA ALA A 56 12.90 -14.91 -26.37
C ALA A 56 13.79 -14.74 -25.13
N LEU A 57 14.76 -15.64 -24.92
CA LEU A 57 15.73 -15.55 -23.83
C LEU A 57 16.63 -14.31 -23.97
N ALA A 58 17.09 -14.00 -25.19
CA ALA A 58 17.89 -12.80 -25.44
C ALA A 58 17.09 -11.52 -25.15
N VAL A 59 15.83 -11.45 -25.61
CA VAL A 59 14.92 -10.33 -25.31
C VAL A 59 14.67 -10.22 -23.81
N LEU A 60 14.42 -11.33 -23.11
CA LEU A 60 14.25 -11.34 -21.65
C LEU A 60 15.49 -10.80 -20.94
N LEU A 61 16.68 -11.28 -21.30
CA LEU A 61 17.95 -10.83 -20.73
C LEU A 61 18.18 -9.33 -21.00
N CYS A 62 17.93 -8.87 -22.23
CA CYS A 62 17.98 -7.45 -22.56
C CYS A 62 17.02 -6.63 -21.70
N ASN A 63 15.77 -7.08 -21.49
CA ASN A 63 14.83 -6.37 -20.63
C ASN A 63 15.34 -6.30 -19.17
N ILE A 64 15.84 -7.42 -18.62
CA ILE A 64 16.37 -7.48 -17.25
C ILE A 64 17.54 -6.50 -17.05
N ILE A 65 18.41 -6.36 -18.06
CA ILE A 65 19.58 -5.47 -17.99
C ILE A 65 19.19 -4.01 -18.25
N LEU A 66 18.37 -3.74 -19.26
CA LEU A 66 18.10 -2.37 -19.72
C LEU A 66 17.05 -1.64 -18.87
N THR A 67 16.04 -2.35 -18.34
CA THR A 67 14.98 -1.74 -17.53
C THR A 67 15.49 -0.94 -16.32
N PRO A 68 16.35 -1.49 -15.44
CA PRO A 68 16.84 -0.75 -14.26
C PRO A 68 17.75 0.45 -14.60
N ILE A 69 18.24 0.53 -15.83
CA ILE A 69 19.12 1.60 -16.31
C ILE A 69 18.30 2.72 -16.96
N PHE A 70 17.40 2.36 -17.89
CA PHE A 70 16.74 3.33 -18.77
C PHE A 70 15.28 3.61 -18.39
N TRP A 71 14.61 2.66 -17.72
CA TRP A 71 13.21 2.80 -17.32
C TRP A 71 12.95 2.39 -15.86
N PRO A 72 13.77 2.84 -14.88
CA PRO A 72 13.49 2.57 -13.48
C PRO A 72 12.20 3.28 -13.03
N SER A 73 11.42 2.61 -12.17
CA SER A 73 10.20 3.21 -11.61
C SER A 73 10.55 4.05 -10.38
N TYR A 74 9.93 5.24 -10.26
CA TYR A 74 10.01 6.10 -9.05
C TYR A 74 11.43 6.41 -8.56
N THR A 75 12.40 6.51 -9.48
CA THR A 75 13.78 6.97 -9.17
C THR A 75 14.07 8.38 -9.68
N HIS A 76 13.23 8.90 -10.58
CA HIS A 76 13.31 10.27 -11.05
C HIS A 76 12.34 11.11 -10.23
N PHE A 77 12.88 11.82 -9.25
CA PHE A 77 12.08 12.63 -8.33
C PHE A 77 11.55 13.89 -9.03
N PRO A 78 10.27 14.25 -8.82
CA PRO A 78 9.75 15.54 -9.27
C PRO A 78 10.48 16.72 -8.59
N PRO A 79 10.42 17.94 -9.16
CA PRO A 79 11.17 19.09 -8.66
C PRO A 79 10.96 19.41 -7.17
N CYS A 80 9.73 19.29 -6.66
CA CYS A 80 9.42 19.49 -5.24
C CYS A 80 10.20 18.52 -4.34
N TYR A 81 10.29 17.25 -4.75
CA TYR A 81 10.93 16.18 -3.99
C TYR A 81 12.44 16.40 -3.91
N GLU A 82 13.08 16.79 -5.03
CA GLU A 82 14.50 17.15 -5.06
C GLU A 82 14.79 18.45 -4.28
N ALA A 83 13.86 19.40 -4.25
CA ALA A 83 14.00 20.60 -3.44
C ALA A 83 13.98 20.26 -1.94
N LEU A 84 12.96 19.53 -1.46
CA LEU A 84 12.90 19.11 -0.04
C LEU A 84 14.10 18.26 0.36
N LYS A 85 14.55 17.35 -0.51
CA LYS A 85 15.73 16.54 -0.24
C LYS A 85 16.99 17.40 -0.05
N ARG A 86 17.17 18.42 -0.90
CA ARG A 86 18.29 19.37 -0.77
C ARG A 86 18.18 20.19 0.51
N ILE A 87 17.00 20.71 0.83
CA ILE A 87 16.77 21.53 2.02
C ILE A 87 16.99 20.71 3.30
N ALA A 88 16.48 19.48 3.36
CA ALA A 88 16.68 18.58 4.50
C ALA A 88 18.16 18.29 4.77
N SER A 89 19.00 18.35 3.73
CA SER A 89 20.46 18.08 3.79
C SER A 89 21.32 19.34 3.91
N SER A 90 20.77 20.55 3.73
CA SER A 90 21.57 21.78 3.56
C SER A 90 22.05 22.40 4.86
N SER A 91 21.37 22.15 5.98
CA SER A 91 21.70 22.71 7.29
C SER A 91 21.26 21.78 8.42
N GLY A 92 21.79 22.00 9.62
CA GLY A 92 21.33 21.37 10.86
C GLY A 92 20.29 22.21 11.61
N THR A 93 19.73 23.25 10.98
CA THR A 93 18.73 24.10 11.63
C THR A 93 17.39 23.37 11.73
N PRO A 94 16.71 23.41 12.88
CA PRO A 94 15.34 22.89 13.00
C PRO A 94 14.37 23.54 12.01
N ALA A 95 13.24 22.90 11.75
CA ALA A 95 12.16 23.37 10.87
C ALA A 95 12.51 23.55 9.38
N ARG A 96 13.75 23.24 8.96
CA ARG A 96 14.18 23.39 7.56
C ARG A 96 13.29 22.64 6.55
N GLY A 97 12.73 21.50 6.94
CA GLY A 97 11.87 20.68 6.08
C GLY A 97 10.42 21.18 5.94
N ASN A 98 10.04 22.23 6.68
CA ASN A 98 8.70 22.80 6.70
C ASN A 98 8.72 24.28 6.27
N PRO A 99 8.93 24.56 4.97
CA PRO A 99 9.16 25.92 4.49
C PRO A 99 7.93 26.85 4.63
N GLN A 100 6.75 26.28 4.80
CA GLN A 100 5.49 27.00 4.97
C GLN A 100 5.07 27.14 6.44
N ASN A 101 5.87 26.60 7.37
CA ASN A 101 5.62 26.65 8.80
C ASN A 101 4.23 26.10 9.18
N GLU A 102 3.77 25.06 8.45
CA GLU A 102 2.49 24.38 8.71
C GLU A 102 2.51 23.71 10.10
N LYS A 103 1.35 23.62 10.76
CA LYS A 103 1.16 22.89 12.02
C LYS A 103 0.79 21.43 11.74
N ILE A 104 1.56 20.50 12.29
CA ILE A 104 1.42 19.07 12.05
C ILE A 104 1.08 18.35 13.35
N PHE A 105 -0.05 17.64 13.35
CA PHE A 105 -0.36 16.66 14.39
C PHE A 105 0.15 15.29 13.93
N ILE A 106 1.05 14.68 14.69
CA ILE A 106 1.52 13.31 14.44
C ILE A 106 0.78 12.38 15.41
N ALA A 107 0.01 11.45 14.88
CA ALA A 107 -0.63 10.38 15.64
C ALA A 107 0.09 9.07 15.36
N ALA A 108 0.41 8.29 16.40
CA ALA A 108 1.03 6.99 16.26
C ALA A 108 0.37 5.96 17.17
N ILE A 109 0.19 4.75 16.63
CA ILE A 109 -0.10 3.56 17.44
C ILE A 109 1.06 2.59 17.32
N LEU A 110 1.54 2.08 18.47
CA LEU A 110 2.64 1.13 18.50
C LEU A 110 2.27 -0.14 19.27
N TYR A 111 2.98 -1.20 18.89
CA TYR A 111 3.06 -2.44 19.61
C TYR A 111 4.52 -2.88 19.63
N ASP A 112 5.29 -2.42 20.62
CA ASP A 112 6.74 -2.57 20.69
C ASP A 112 7.18 -3.32 21.95
N ARG A 113 6.77 -4.59 22.06
CA ARG A 113 7.07 -5.43 23.24
C ARG A 113 8.56 -5.56 23.57
N THR A 114 9.43 -5.51 22.56
CA THR A 114 10.87 -5.63 22.73
C THR A 114 11.55 -4.28 22.98
N GLY A 115 10.86 -3.17 22.69
CA GLY A 115 11.43 -1.83 22.71
C GLY A 115 12.32 -1.52 21.49
N GLU A 116 12.36 -2.40 20.49
CA GLU A 116 13.27 -2.29 19.33
C GLU A 116 12.88 -1.17 18.36
N LEU A 117 11.59 -0.81 18.29
CA LEU A 117 11.13 0.30 17.46
C LEU A 117 11.47 1.63 18.12
N ALA A 118 11.02 1.82 19.36
CA ALA A 118 11.17 3.07 20.10
C ALA A 118 12.64 3.41 20.41
N SER A 119 13.45 2.40 20.76
CA SER A 119 14.89 2.60 21.01
C SER A 119 15.76 2.56 19.76
N GLY A 120 15.19 2.16 18.61
CA GLY A 120 15.94 1.91 17.38
C GLY A 120 15.63 2.88 16.25
N GLN A 121 15.74 2.37 15.03
CA GLN A 121 15.66 3.16 13.80
C GLN A 121 14.31 3.89 13.63
N TRP A 122 13.21 3.33 14.12
CA TRP A 122 11.91 3.99 14.07
C TRP A 122 11.87 5.24 14.96
N GLY A 123 12.32 5.12 16.22
CA GLY A 123 12.44 6.24 17.15
C GLY A 123 13.40 7.32 16.66
N ASP A 124 14.55 6.92 16.08
CA ASP A 124 15.52 7.84 15.47
C ASP A 124 14.91 8.61 14.29
N ALA A 125 14.16 7.93 13.42
CA ALA A 125 13.47 8.54 12.30
C ALA A 125 12.39 9.53 12.77
N LEU A 126 11.64 9.19 13.82
CA LEU A 126 10.64 10.10 14.40
C LEU A 126 11.29 11.37 14.96
N VAL A 127 12.36 11.25 15.73
CA VAL A 127 13.11 12.41 16.27
C VAL A 127 13.62 13.29 15.13
N GLN A 128 14.20 12.69 14.08
CA GLN A 128 14.69 13.43 12.92
C GLN A 128 13.55 14.09 12.13
N LEU A 129 12.39 13.45 12.01
CA LEU A 129 11.22 14.04 11.36
C LEU A 129 10.72 15.27 12.13
N ILE A 130 10.64 15.21 13.46
CA ILE A 130 10.22 16.34 14.30
C ILE A 130 11.22 17.50 14.18
N ASP A 131 12.51 17.23 14.18
CA ASP A 131 13.55 18.24 13.93
C ASP A 131 13.36 18.91 12.56
N LEU A 132 13.14 18.11 11.50
CA LEU A 132 12.90 18.62 10.16
C LEU A 132 11.65 19.48 10.05
N LEU A 133 10.56 19.09 10.72
CA LEU A 133 9.28 19.83 10.72
C LEU A 133 9.31 21.08 11.61
N GLY A 134 10.18 21.09 12.61
CA GLY A 134 10.26 22.13 13.63
C GLY A 134 9.44 21.76 14.86
N GLN A 135 10.09 21.77 16.02
CA GLN A 135 9.49 21.32 17.28
C GLN A 135 8.25 22.13 17.67
N ASP A 136 8.26 23.44 17.39
CA ASP A 136 7.13 24.34 17.65
C ASP A 136 5.94 24.12 16.71
N ASN A 137 6.15 23.41 15.60
CA ASN A 137 5.13 23.12 14.60
C ASN A 137 4.51 21.73 14.75
N VAL A 138 5.02 20.91 15.68
CA VAL A 138 4.59 19.53 15.82
C VAL A 138 3.94 19.31 17.18
N PHE A 139 2.81 18.59 17.15
CA PHE A 139 2.31 17.88 18.32
C PHE A 139 2.40 16.37 18.07
N LEU A 140 2.99 15.61 19.00
CA LEU A 140 3.06 14.15 18.91
C LEU A 140 2.06 13.50 19.87
N SER A 141 1.10 12.73 19.36
CA SER A 141 0.32 11.78 20.15
C SER A 141 0.75 10.35 19.83
N LEU A 142 1.32 9.67 20.82
CA LEU A 142 1.70 8.27 20.73
C LEU A 142 0.87 7.48 21.73
N TYR A 143 0.17 6.47 21.23
CA TYR A 143 -0.56 5.52 22.05
C TYR A 143 0.00 4.13 21.86
N GLU A 144 0.42 3.49 22.94
CA GLU A 144 0.93 2.12 22.92
C GLU A 144 0.14 1.25 23.89
N ASN A 145 -0.24 0.06 23.41
CA ASN A 145 -1.02 -0.89 24.17
C ASN A 145 -0.24 -2.19 24.39
N ASN A 146 -0.04 -2.59 25.64
CA ASN A 146 0.52 -3.89 26.02
C ASN A 146 1.97 -4.13 25.54
N SER A 147 2.83 -3.14 25.75
CA SER A 147 4.26 -3.16 25.43
C SER A 147 5.12 -3.95 26.42
N GLY A 148 4.56 -4.30 27.58
CA GLY A 148 5.34 -4.78 28.72
C GLY A 148 6.42 -3.79 29.17
N GLN A 149 7.25 -4.22 30.12
CA GLN A 149 8.23 -3.36 30.80
C GLN A 149 9.32 -2.82 29.85
N LYS A 150 9.82 -3.63 28.92
CA LYS A 150 10.89 -3.21 28.00
C LYS A 150 10.41 -2.16 27.01
N GLY A 151 9.24 -2.37 26.39
CA GLY A 151 8.64 -1.39 25.50
C GLY A 151 8.31 -0.09 26.22
N GLN A 152 7.79 -0.16 27.44
CA GLN A 152 7.53 1.03 28.27
C GLN A 152 8.83 1.84 28.51
N GLN A 153 9.90 1.18 28.96
CA GLN A 153 11.19 1.85 29.19
C GLN A 153 11.76 2.47 27.91
N ALA A 154 11.61 1.79 26.77
CA ALA A 154 12.06 2.30 25.47
C ALA A 154 11.27 3.54 25.05
N LEU A 155 9.95 3.55 25.25
CA LEU A 155 9.11 4.73 25.01
C LEU A 155 9.42 5.89 25.94
N GLU A 156 9.66 5.63 27.23
CA GLU A 156 10.06 6.66 28.19
C GLU A 156 11.39 7.30 27.76
N ALA A 157 12.37 6.50 27.34
CA ALA A 157 13.64 6.99 26.81
C ALA A 157 13.48 7.78 25.51
N LEU A 158 12.62 7.32 24.59
CA LEU A 158 12.28 8.05 23.38
C LEU A 158 11.60 9.39 23.70
N SER A 159 10.69 9.40 24.67
CA SER A 159 10.01 10.61 25.14
C SER A 159 11.03 11.67 25.55
N GLN A 160 12.07 11.32 26.30
CA GLN A 160 13.10 12.29 26.72
C GLN A 160 13.86 12.94 25.55
N ARG A 161 13.92 12.28 24.39
CA ARG A 161 14.58 12.79 23.17
C ARG A 161 13.68 13.72 22.36
N ILE A 162 12.37 13.70 22.59
CA ILE A 162 11.38 14.48 21.84
C ILE A 162 11.08 15.77 22.58
N GLN A 163 11.48 16.90 21.99
CA GLN A 163 11.36 18.22 22.61
C GLN A 163 10.06 18.96 22.24
N SER A 164 9.32 18.50 21.23
CA SER A 164 8.02 19.07 20.86
C SER A 164 6.94 18.78 21.90
N ASN A 165 5.81 19.50 21.81
CA ASN A 165 4.61 19.15 22.56
C ASN A 165 4.18 17.72 22.23
N LYS A 166 3.80 16.96 23.26
CA LYS A 166 3.49 15.54 23.11
C LYS A 166 2.54 15.01 24.17
N SER A 167 1.85 13.93 23.83
CA SER A 167 1.10 13.05 24.72
C SER A 167 1.51 11.62 24.39
N ILE A 168 2.16 10.94 25.34
CA ILE A 168 2.61 9.55 25.19
C ILE A 168 1.91 8.74 26.27
N VAL A 169 1.05 7.82 25.84
CA VAL A 169 0.23 6.98 26.73
C VAL A 169 0.63 5.52 26.52
N VAL A 170 0.96 4.85 27.62
CA VAL A 170 1.32 3.43 27.66
C VAL A 170 0.34 2.69 28.56
N ASP A 171 -0.51 1.86 27.97
CA ASP A 171 -1.41 1.00 28.72
C ASP A 171 -0.70 -0.33 29.03
N VAL A 172 -0.45 -0.57 30.33
CA VAL A 172 0.38 -1.69 30.83
C VAL A 172 -0.45 -2.95 31.12
N ASP A 173 -1.76 -2.82 31.33
CA ASP A 173 -2.63 -3.96 31.67
C ASP A 173 -2.87 -4.88 30.47
N GLU A 174 -2.59 -6.18 30.65
CA GLU A 174 -2.87 -7.23 29.65
C GLU A 174 -4.38 -7.37 29.37
N HIS A 175 -5.20 -7.06 30.37
CA HIS A 175 -6.64 -6.98 30.27
C HIS A 175 -7.00 -5.52 30.11
N THR A 176 -6.98 -5.01 28.87
CA THR A 176 -7.47 -3.67 28.55
C THR A 176 -8.71 -3.36 29.39
N THR A 177 -8.64 -2.36 30.27
CA THR A 177 -9.73 -1.92 31.17
C THR A 177 -10.90 -1.28 30.40
N PHE A 178 -11.00 -1.58 29.11
CA PHE A 178 -11.89 -0.95 28.16
C PHE A 178 -13.04 -1.88 27.82
N ASP A 179 -14.24 -1.36 27.94
CA ASP A 179 -15.43 -2.04 27.45
C ASP A 179 -15.49 -1.87 25.92
N PHE A 180 -15.02 -2.89 25.21
CA PHE A 180 -15.21 -2.97 23.76
C PHE A 180 -16.54 -3.65 23.46
N PRO A 181 -17.29 -3.21 22.44
CA PRO A 181 -18.47 -3.93 21.98
C PRO A 181 -18.12 -5.40 21.69
N ARG A 182 -18.84 -6.31 22.33
CA ARG A 182 -18.67 -7.76 22.14
C ARG A 182 -19.78 -8.32 21.29
N VAL A 183 -19.41 -9.16 20.33
CA VAL A 183 -20.34 -9.92 19.49
C VAL A 183 -20.45 -11.35 20.00
N ALA A 184 -21.67 -11.88 20.04
CA ALA A 184 -21.90 -13.29 20.34
C ALA A 184 -21.59 -14.14 19.10
N LEU A 185 -20.70 -15.11 19.27
CA LEU A 185 -20.40 -16.13 18.28
C LEU A 185 -21.46 -17.24 18.31
N THR A 186 -21.47 -18.10 17.29
CA THR A 186 -22.44 -19.21 17.18
C THR A 186 -22.33 -20.24 18.32
N ASN A 187 -21.18 -20.32 18.98
CA ASN A 187 -20.93 -21.15 20.16
C ASN A 187 -21.37 -20.46 21.48
N GLY A 188 -21.96 -19.26 21.42
CA GLY A 188 -22.38 -18.47 22.58
C GLY A 188 -21.27 -17.61 23.22
N GLU A 189 -20.03 -17.73 22.75
CA GLU A 189 -18.89 -16.96 23.26
C GLU A 189 -19.01 -15.48 22.86
N LYS A 190 -18.69 -14.56 23.78
CA LYS A 190 -18.71 -13.12 23.50
C LYS A 190 -17.30 -12.62 23.23
N ARG A 191 -17.05 -12.13 22.01
CA ARG A 191 -15.71 -11.76 21.55
C ARG A 191 -15.64 -10.35 20.99
N ILE A 192 -14.47 -9.73 21.08
CA ILE A 192 -14.20 -8.39 20.56
C ILE A 192 -13.81 -8.51 19.09
N LYS A 193 -14.51 -7.82 18.20
CA LYS A 193 -14.15 -7.75 16.78
C LYS A 193 -12.82 -7.02 16.60
N ARG A 194 -11.97 -7.55 15.72
CA ARG A 194 -10.64 -6.98 15.40
C ARG A 194 -10.71 -5.50 15.03
N ILE A 195 -11.64 -5.12 14.15
CA ILE A 195 -11.73 -3.75 13.65
C ILE A 195 -12.25 -2.78 14.71
N ASP A 196 -13.22 -3.18 15.53
CA ASP A 196 -13.69 -2.37 16.65
C ASP A 196 -12.54 -2.04 17.61
N TYR A 197 -11.71 -3.04 17.92
CA TYR A 197 -10.50 -2.87 18.71
C TYR A 197 -9.52 -1.89 18.04
N LEU A 198 -9.14 -2.13 16.78
CA LEU A 198 -8.17 -1.28 16.06
C LEU A 198 -8.66 0.17 15.88
N ALA A 199 -9.93 0.37 15.51
CA ALA A 199 -10.53 1.69 15.38
C ALA A 199 -10.48 2.47 16.70
N ALA A 200 -10.79 1.80 17.81
CA ALA A 200 -10.74 2.40 19.12
C ALA A 200 -9.31 2.75 19.56
N LEU A 201 -8.30 1.92 19.27
CA LEU A 201 -6.90 2.30 19.54
C LEU A 201 -6.47 3.52 18.72
N ARG A 202 -6.90 3.60 17.45
CA ARG A 202 -6.58 4.75 16.61
C ARG A 202 -7.22 6.04 17.11
N ASN A 203 -8.49 5.98 17.48
CA ASN A 203 -9.17 7.13 18.07
C ASN A 203 -8.55 7.56 19.40
N ARG A 204 -7.95 6.64 20.18
CA ARG A 204 -7.22 7.02 21.40
C ARG A 204 -6.00 7.89 21.11
N ALA A 205 -5.25 7.59 20.05
CA ALA A 205 -4.14 8.43 19.59
C ALA A 205 -4.61 9.77 18.97
N LEU A 206 -5.90 9.92 18.66
CA LEU A 206 -6.47 11.19 18.21
C LEU A 206 -7.06 12.02 19.36
N ARG A 207 -7.28 11.49 20.56
CA ARG A 207 -7.89 12.25 21.67
C ARG A 207 -7.19 13.58 21.97
N PRO A 208 -5.85 13.67 21.97
CA PRO A 208 -5.20 14.95 22.22
C PRO A 208 -5.48 16.03 21.16
N LEU A 209 -5.94 15.66 19.96
CA LEU A 209 -6.39 16.60 18.93
C LEU A 209 -7.68 17.31 19.37
N ASP A 210 -8.59 16.60 20.02
CA ASP A 210 -9.86 17.14 20.53
C ASP A 210 -9.65 18.04 21.75
N GLU A 211 -8.77 17.62 22.66
CA GLU A 211 -8.37 18.38 23.85
C GLU A 211 -7.70 19.71 23.47
N GLN A 212 -7.08 19.76 22.29
CA GLN A 212 -6.43 20.94 21.73
C GLN A 212 -7.26 21.66 20.67
N SER A 213 -8.60 21.65 20.79
CA SER A 213 -9.53 22.27 19.84
C SER A 213 -9.27 23.76 19.51
N HIS A 214 -8.50 24.46 20.36
CA HIS A 214 -8.06 25.85 20.17
C HIS A 214 -6.89 26.00 19.16
N ILE A 215 -6.14 24.93 18.91
CA ILE A 215 -5.07 24.90 17.90
C ILE A 215 -5.66 24.36 16.60
N LYS A 216 -5.35 25.02 15.48
CA LYS A 216 -5.67 24.51 14.14
C LYS A 216 -4.42 23.89 13.53
N TYR A 217 -4.48 22.59 13.32
CA TYR A 217 -3.47 21.85 12.59
C TYR A 217 -3.79 21.87 11.09
N ASP A 218 -2.76 22.01 10.25
CA ASP A 218 -2.86 21.97 8.79
C ASP A 218 -2.80 20.53 8.26
N LYS A 219 -2.00 19.67 8.92
CA LYS A 219 -1.78 18.26 8.54
C LYS A 219 -1.91 17.33 9.74
N LEU A 220 -2.49 16.17 9.48
CA LEU A 220 -2.50 15.03 10.39
C LEU A 220 -1.66 13.92 9.76
N LEU A 221 -0.52 13.58 10.36
CA LEU A 221 0.30 12.45 9.95
C LEU A 221 0.02 11.28 10.87
N TYR A 222 -0.49 10.18 10.33
CA TYR A 222 -0.67 8.94 11.05
C TYR A 222 0.48 7.98 10.76
N LEU A 223 1.12 7.44 11.80
CA LEU A 223 2.25 6.51 11.73
C LEU A 223 1.92 5.20 12.46
N ASN A 224 2.16 4.07 11.80
CA ASN A 224 2.19 2.75 12.42
C ASN A 224 3.65 2.35 12.76
N ASP A 225 3.81 1.10 13.20
CA ASP A 225 5.05 0.34 13.41
C ASP A 225 5.82 0.00 12.12
N VAL A 226 6.00 0.98 11.24
CA VAL A 226 6.74 0.84 9.97
C VAL A 226 8.02 1.65 9.97
N TYR A 227 9.13 1.09 9.48
CA TYR A 227 10.37 1.82 9.25
C TYR A 227 10.22 2.74 8.03
N PHE A 228 10.61 4.01 8.17
CA PHE A 228 10.46 5.04 7.15
C PHE A 228 11.68 5.95 7.05
N ASN A 229 11.76 6.72 5.96
CA ASN A 229 12.74 7.79 5.80
C ASN A 229 12.07 9.15 6.13
N PRO A 230 12.63 9.96 7.05
CA PRO A 230 12.03 11.26 7.42
C PRO A 230 11.85 12.23 6.25
N VAL A 231 12.77 12.21 5.27
CA VAL A 231 12.66 13.05 4.07
C VAL A 231 11.51 12.59 3.18
N GLU A 232 11.25 11.28 3.08
CA GLU A 232 10.10 10.76 2.34
C GLU A 232 8.78 11.10 3.04
N ALA A 233 8.77 11.19 4.39
CA ALA A 233 7.61 11.68 5.14
C ALA A 233 7.32 13.17 4.86
N LEU A 234 8.35 14.03 4.77
CA LEU A 234 8.18 15.42 4.34
C LEU A 234 7.61 15.51 2.91
N GLN A 235 8.10 14.67 2.01
CA GLN A 235 7.63 14.62 0.63
C GLN A 235 6.18 14.15 0.55
N LEU A 236 5.78 13.18 1.38
CA LEU A 236 4.39 12.77 1.52
C LEU A 236 3.50 13.95 1.96
N LEU A 237 3.94 14.69 2.98
CA LEU A 237 3.22 15.84 3.55
C LEU A 237 3.07 17.00 2.56
N PHE A 238 4.16 17.42 1.91
CA PHE A 238 4.20 18.70 1.20
C PHE A 238 4.30 18.59 -0.33
N CYS A 239 4.71 17.45 -0.87
CA CYS A 239 4.90 17.30 -2.32
C CYS A 239 3.83 16.46 -3.02
N THR A 240 3.07 15.62 -2.31
CA THR A 240 2.04 14.79 -2.94
C THR A 240 1.02 15.65 -3.67
N ASN A 241 0.86 15.42 -4.97
CA ASN A 241 -0.01 16.20 -5.85
C ASN A 241 0.35 17.70 -5.89
N ALA A 242 1.55 18.18 -5.51
CA ALA A 242 1.87 19.59 -5.19
C ALA A 242 1.85 20.67 -6.31
N SER A 243 1.19 20.46 -7.46
CA SER A 243 1.10 21.44 -8.57
C SER A 243 0.44 22.81 -8.21
N PRO A 244 1.12 23.96 -8.42
CA PRO A 244 0.55 25.30 -8.26
C PRO A 244 -0.21 25.80 -9.51
N PRO A 245 -1.02 26.87 -9.40
CA PRO A 245 -1.53 27.50 -8.18
C PRO A 245 -2.79 26.78 -7.66
N ARG A 246 -3.02 26.81 -6.34
CA ARG A 246 -4.21 26.19 -5.74
C ARG A 246 -4.89 27.04 -4.69
N THR A 247 -6.22 26.94 -4.70
CA THR A 247 -7.15 27.44 -3.68
C THR A 247 -7.67 26.34 -2.77
N THR A 248 -7.37 25.07 -3.09
CA THR A 248 -7.80 23.89 -2.35
C THR A 248 -6.59 23.10 -1.81
N PRO A 249 -6.78 22.29 -0.75
CA PRO A 249 -5.76 21.36 -0.27
C PRO A 249 -5.22 20.48 -1.39
N ALA A 250 -3.92 20.15 -1.35
CA ALA A 250 -3.29 19.29 -2.35
C ALA A 250 -3.89 17.88 -2.35
N TYR A 251 -4.37 17.40 -1.21
CA TYR A 251 -5.02 16.12 -1.04
C TYR A 251 -5.92 16.15 0.20
N ARG A 252 -6.92 15.26 0.22
CA ARG A 252 -7.67 14.89 1.42
C ARG A 252 -6.87 13.87 2.23
N ALA A 253 -6.24 12.91 1.53
CA ALA A 253 -5.31 11.95 2.10
C ALA A 253 -4.21 11.55 1.11
N ALA A 254 -3.00 11.32 1.62
CA ALA A 254 -1.83 10.85 0.89
C ALA A 254 -1.14 9.72 1.68
N CYS A 255 -1.09 8.51 1.13
CA CYS A 255 -0.51 7.34 1.80
C CYS A 255 0.84 6.96 1.19
N ALA A 256 1.77 6.51 2.04
CA ALA A 256 2.96 5.80 1.61
C ALA A 256 2.60 4.41 1.03
N VAL A 257 3.59 3.74 0.43
CA VAL A 257 3.47 2.34 0.01
C VAL A 257 4.30 1.46 0.94
N ASP A 258 3.67 0.48 1.57
CA ASP A 258 4.32 -0.41 2.54
C ASP A 258 4.74 -1.76 1.96
N PHE A 259 5.84 -2.29 2.51
CA PHE A 259 6.46 -3.51 2.02
C PHE A 259 6.73 -4.49 3.15
N SER A 260 6.16 -5.69 3.02
CA SER A 260 6.48 -6.83 3.89
C SER A 260 7.85 -7.43 3.55
N ASN A 261 8.17 -7.44 2.26
CA ASN A 261 9.47 -7.80 1.73
C ASN A 261 9.80 -6.89 0.53
N PRO A 262 11.03 -6.90 0.00
CA PRO A 262 11.48 -5.91 -0.97
C PRO A 262 10.67 -5.76 -2.27
N PHE A 263 9.77 -6.70 -2.59
CA PHE A 263 8.92 -6.65 -3.79
C PHE A 263 7.42 -6.82 -3.50
N LYS A 264 7.04 -7.21 -2.27
CA LYS A 264 5.66 -7.52 -1.90
C LYS A 264 5.01 -6.38 -1.11
N PHE A 265 4.08 -5.70 -1.77
CA PHE A 265 3.17 -4.73 -1.15
C PHE A 265 2.32 -5.40 -0.07
N TYR A 266 2.21 -4.76 1.09
CA TYR A 266 1.57 -5.37 2.27
C TYR A 266 0.08 -5.03 2.37
N ASP A 267 -0.27 -3.74 2.31
CA ASP A 267 -1.62 -3.24 2.63
C ASP A 267 -2.66 -3.45 1.53
N SER A 268 -2.92 -4.72 1.22
CA SER A 268 -3.98 -5.14 0.31
C SER A 268 -5.39 -5.01 0.91
N TYR A 269 -5.52 -4.88 2.22
CA TYR A 269 -6.79 -4.93 2.91
C TYR A 269 -7.48 -3.56 2.93
N ALA A 270 -6.74 -2.49 3.25
CA ALA A 270 -7.29 -1.14 3.24
C ALA A 270 -7.26 -0.50 1.85
N THR A 271 -6.31 -0.89 0.99
CA THR A 271 -6.10 -0.24 -0.31
C THR A 271 -7.13 -0.65 -1.36
N ARG A 272 -7.77 0.34 -1.98
CA ARG A 272 -8.75 0.17 -3.06
C ARG A 272 -8.43 1.10 -4.22
N ASP A 273 -8.49 0.59 -5.45
CA ASP A 273 -8.28 1.43 -6.64
C ASP A 273 -9.37 2.51 -6.75
N LEU A 274 -9.22 3.46 -7.68
CA LEU A 274 -10.14 4.60 -7.81
C LEU A 274 -11.62 4.20 -7.97
N ALA A 275 -11.89 3.06 -8.60
CA ALA A 275 -13.24 2.53 -8.81
C ALA A 275 -13.70 1.62 -7.65
N GLY A 276 -12.91 1.53 -6.57
CA GLY A 276 -13.22 0.74 -5.38
C GLY A 276 -12.87 -0.75 -5.48
N TYR A 277 -12.16 -1.20 -6.52
CA TYR A 277 -11.70 -2.59 -6.58
C TYR A 277 -10.54 -2.83 -5.61
N GLY A 278 -10.45 -4.07 -5.11
CA GLY A 278 -9.24 -4.53 -4.44
C GLY A 278 -8.03 -4.52 -5.39
N ILE A 279 -6.83 -4.57 -4.82
CA ILE A 279 -5.61 -4.72 -5.61
C ILE A 279 -5.58 -6.06 -6.36
N GLY A 280 -4.69 -6.17 -7.35
CA GLY A 280 -4.31 -7.44 -7.95
C GLY A 280 -3.25 -8.17 -7.12
N LEU A 281 -2.37 -8.90 -7.78
CA LEU A 281 -1.21 -9.50 -7.11
C LEU A 281 -0.38 -8.42 -6.40
N PRO A 282 0.18 -8.73 -5.20
CA PRO A 282 0.81 -7.75 -4.33
C PRO A 282 2.25 -7.38 -4.77
N PHE A 283 2.49 -7.27 -6.07
CA PHE A 283 3.72 -6.74 -6.65
C PHE A 283 3.38 -5.76 -7.77
N PHE A 284 4.34 -4.93 -8.14
CA PHE A 284 4.14 -3.85 -9.10
C PHE A 284 3.47 -4.32 -10.41
N PRO A 285 2.47 -3.59 -10.96
CA PRO A 285 1.96 -2.28 -10.56
C PRO A 285 0.83 -2.29 -9.51
N TRP A 286 0.67 -3.38 -8.74
CA TRP A 286 -0.32 -3.60 -7.67
C TRP A 286 -1.78 -3.64 -8.14
N PHE A 287 -2.26 -2.66 -8.89
CA PHE A 287 -3.63 -2.57 -9.38
C PHE A 287 -3.85 -3.34 -10.68
N THR A 288 -5.09 -3.78 -10.88
CA THR A 288 -5.52 -4.50 -12.09
C THR A 288 -6.00 -3.55 -13.19
N THR A 289 -6.52 -4.10 -14.28
CA THR A 289 -7.17 -3.33 -15.35
C THR A 289 -8.69 -3.16 -15.15
N ALA A 290 -9.26 -3.65 -14.04
CA ALA A 290 -10.67 -3.45 -13.70
C ALA A 290 -10.97 -1.96 -13.44
N GLY A 291 -12.25 -1.55 -13.52
CA GLY A 291 -12.65 -0.17 -13.22
C GLY A 291 -11.94 0.86 -14.10
N HIS A 292 -11.83 0.58 -15.39
CA HIS A 292 -11.03 1.33 -16.36
C HIS A 292 -9.53 1.38 -16.05
N GLY A 293 -8.99 0.72 -15.02
CA GLY A 293 -7.55 0.65 -14.72
C GLY A 293 -6.87 2.01 -14.50
N ARG A 294 -7.61 3.02 -13.98
CA ARG A 294 -7.09 4.40 -13.79
C ARG A 294 -5.90 4.42 -12.83
N SER A 295 -6.04 3.83 -11.64
CA SER A 295 -4.95 3.74 -10.65
C SER A 295 -3.73 3.00 -11.21
N ARG A 296 -3.95 1.90 -11.93
CA ARG A 296 -2.85 1.16 -12.59
C ARG A 296 -2.11 2.01 -13.61
N ARG A 297 -2.82 2.80 -14.41
CA ARG A 297 -2.19 3.74 -15.36
C ARG A 297 -1.39 4.81 -14.64
N ASP A 298 -1.91 5.36 -13.54
CA ASP A 298 -1.19 6.34 -12.73
C ASP A 298 0.12 5.74 -12.19
N VAL A 299 0.08 4.49 -11.68
CA VAL A 299 1.28 3.76 -11.22
C VAL A 299 2.31 3.61 -12.35
N LEU A 300 1.89 3.15 -13.52
CA LEU A 300 2.79 2.94 -14.67
C LEU A 300 3.30 4.25 -15.29
N ALA A 301 2.57 5.34 -15.12
CA ALA A 301 2.99 6.68 -15.53
C ALA A 301 3.99 7.31 -14.57
N GLY A 302 4.27 6.69 -13.41
CA GLY A 302 5.23 7.22 -12.43
C GLY A 302 4.71 8.45 -11.68
N ARG A 303 3.38 8.56 -11.50
CA ARG A 303 2.75 9.69 -10.79
C ARG A 303 2.95 9.54 -9.29
N ASP A 304 3.22 10.65 -8.62
CA ASP A 304 3.23 10.70 -7.15
C ASP A 304 1.81 10.75 -6.55
N ALA A 305 0.84 11.24 -7.32
CA ALA A 305 -0.57 11.24 -6.98
C ALA A 305 -1.29 10.08 -7.69
N VAL A 306 -1.05 8.84 -7.26
CA VAL A 306 -1.83 7.69 -7.78
C VAL A 306 -3.21 7.73 -7.17
N ARG A 307 -4.23 8.03 -7.98
CA ARG A 307 -5.61 8.15 -7.50
C ARG A 307 -6.14 6.81 -7.02
N VAL A 308 -6.69 6.80 -5.81
CA VAL A 308 -7.24 5.61 -5.16
C VAL A 308 -8.50 5.97 -4.39
N ARG A 309 -9.31 4.98 -4.03
CA ARG A 309 -10.49 5.18 -3.19
C ARG A 309 -10.14 5.14 -1.71
N SER A 310 -9.11 4.37 -1.36
CA SER A 310 -8.55 4.27 -0.01
C SER A 310 -7.13 3.69 -0.08
N CYS A 311 -6.33 3.99 0.94
CA CYS A 311 -4.99 3.45 1.15
C CYS A 311 -4.61 3.63 2.63
N TRP A 312 -3.59 2.95 3.13
CA TRP A 312 -3.05 3.25 4.45
C TRP A 312 -1.53 3.20 4.45
N GLY A 313 -0.97 2.07 4.01
CA GLY A 313 0.47 1.92 3.77
C GLY A 313 1.36 2.26 4.97
N GLY A 314 0.83 2.14 6.20
CA GLY A 314 1.55 2.35 7.47
C GLY A 314 1.95 3.80 7.79
N MET A 315 1.90 4.71 6.83
CA MET A 315 2.15 6.13 6.99
C MET A 315 1.22 6.91 6.07
N VAL A 316 0.33 7.72 6.62
CA VAL A 316 -0.65 8.50 5.86
C VAL A 316 -0.74 9.93 6.36
N ALA A 317 -0.75 10.88 5.44
CA ALA A 317 -1.02 12.28 5.71
C ALA A 317 -2.46 12.61 5.32
N PHE A 318 -3.19 13.26 6.21
CA PHE A 318 -4.53 13.80 5.96
C PHE A 318 -4.49 15.33 6.00
N ASP A 319 -5.41 15.94 5.28
CA ASP A 319 -5.86 17.30 5.62
C ASP A 319 -6.52 17.24 7.00
N ALA A 320 -5.91 17.92 7.97
CA ALA A 320 -6.36 17.85 9.36
C ALA A 320 -7.73 18.51 9.58
N TRP A 321 -8.23 19.33 8.64
CA TRP A 321 -9.56 19.91 8.74
C TRP A 321 -10.65 18.85 8.94
N TYR A 322 -10.56 17.70 8.24
CA TYR A 322 -11.55 16.61 8.34
C TYR A 322 -11.67 16.04 9.76
N PHE A 323 -10.62 16.15 10.56
CA PHE A 323 -10.54 15.61 11.92
C PHE A 323 -10.76 16.69 13.00
N GLN A 324 -10.99 17.94 12.60
CA GLN A 324 -11.17 19.12 13.47
C GLN A 324 -12.46 19.92 13.18
N LYS A 325 -13.24 19.54 12.16
CA LYS A 325 -14.54 20.16 11.83
C LYS A 325 -15.60 19.85 12.91
N GLU A 326 -16.75 20.50 12.85
CA GLU A 326 -17.83 20.34 13.85
C GLU A 326 -18.25 18.87 14.10
N ASN A 327 -18.23 18.05 13.03
CA ASN A 327 -18.41 16.60 13.11
C ASN A 327 -17.11 15.92 12.64
N PRO A 328 -16.10 15.77 13.52
CA PRO A 328 -14.82 15.22 13.15
C PRO A 328 -14.91 13.80 12.61
N VAL A 329 -14.15 13.49 11.57
CA VAL A 329 -13.97 12.11 11.11
C VAL A 329 -13.20 11.34 12.18
N ARG A 330 -13.67 10.14 12.52
CA ARG A 330 -13.04 9.21 13.46
C ARG A 330 -13.02 7.81 12.86
N PHE A 331 -12.08 6.99 13.31
CA PHE A 331 -12.03 5.59 12.88
C PHE A 331 -13.25 4.86 13.42
N ARG A 332 -13.82 3.97 12.60
CA ARG A 332 -14.99 3.17 12.94
C ARG A 332 -14.86 1.77 12.39
N ALA A 333 -15.71 0.87 12.87
CA ALA A 333 -15.89 -0.47 12.32
C ALA A 333 -17.28 -0.59 11.68
N ASP A 334 -17.46 -1.61 10.84
CA ASP A 334 -18.79 -2.02 10.38
C ASP A 334 -19.52 -2.76 11.53
N ASN A 335 -20.80 -2.48 11.72
CA ASN A 335 -21.61 -3.08 12.80
C ASN A 335 -22.11 -4.48 12.45
N GLU A 336 -22.07 -4.88 11.18
CA GLU A 336 -22.56 -6.16 10.71
C GLU A 336 -21.63 -7.31 11.18
N VAL A 337 -22.24 -8.40 11.63
CA VAL A 337 -21.52 -9.63 11.98
C VAL A 337 -21.20 -10.38 10.69
N PHE A 338 -19.96 -10.86 10.57
CA PHE A 338 -19.42 -11.49 9.36
C PHE A 338 -19.26 -10.57 8.14
N TRP A 339 -19.30 -9.25 8.33
CA TRP A 339 -18.70 -8.31 7.39
C TRP A 339 -17.55 -7.58 8.06
N ASP A 340 -16.34 -7.76 7.51
CA ASP A 340 -15.12 -7.19 8.05
C ASP A 340 -14.60 -6.14 7.07
N ALA A 341 -14.52 -4.89 7.52
CA ALA A 341 -14.05 -3.76 6.74
C ALA A 341 -12.99 -3.00 7.53
N SER A 342 -11.78 -2.86 6.98
CA SER A 342 -10.69 -2.16 7.66
C SER A 342 -11.09 -0.74 8.02
N GLU A 343 -10.85 -0.36 9.27
CA GLU A 343 -10.99 1.02 9.77
C GLU A 343 -10.12 1.99 8.96
N CYS A 344 -8.97 1.51 8.47
CA CYS A 344 -8.08 2.26 7.59
C CYS A 344 -8.65 2.46 6.18
N CYS A 345 -9.63 1.65 5.74
CA CYS A 345 -10.41 1.91 4.51
C CYS A 345 -11.60 2.82 4.81
N LEU A 346 -12.32 2.54 5.90
CA LEU A 346 -13.54 3.24 6.29
C LEU A 346 -13.30 4.75 6.53
N VAL A 347 -12.16 5.12 7.12
CA VAL A 347 -11.81 6.54 7.31
C VAL A 347 -11.76 7.32 5.99
N HIS A 348 -11.40 6.69 4.87
CA HIS A 348 -11.42 7.33 3.54
C HIS A 348 -12.82 7.49 3.00
N ALA A 349 -13.75 6.58 3.32
CA ALA A 349 -15.16 6.76 2.99
C ALA A 349 -15.73 8.02 3.67
N ASP A 350 -15.23 8.35 4.87
CA ASP A 350 -15.75 9.45 5.69
C ASP A 350 -15.08 10.81 5.42
N VAL A 351 -13.89 10.82 4.81
CA VAL A 351 -13.23 12.07 4.35
C VAL A 351 -13.61 12.45 2.91
N GLN A 352 -14.33 11.61 2.18
CA GLN A 352 -14.67 11.85 0.78
C GLN A 352 -16.19 11.94 0.57
N ASP A 353 -16.58 12.61 -0.51
CA ASP A 353 -17.97 12.65 -0.92
C ASP A 353 -18.39 11.30 -1.53
N ALA A 354 -19.60 10.87 -1.18
CA ALA A 354 -20.23 9.71 -1.79
C ALA A 354 -20.55 9.99 -3.28
N PRO A 355 -19.99 9.23 -4.24
CA PRO A 355 -20.28 9.41 -5.65
C PRO A 355 -21.69 8.89 -5.96
N GLY A 356 -22.36 9.54 -6.89
CA GLY A 356 -23.62 9.03 -7.46
C GLY A 356 -23.41 7.83 -8.38
N ASP A 357 -22.25 7.77 -9.06
CA ASP A 357 -21.84 6.67 -9.93
C ASP A 357 -20.39 6.28 -9.62
N VAL A 358 -20.17 4.99 -9.34
CA VAL A 358 -18.86 4.43 -9.00
C VAL A 358 -17.93 4.29 -10.20
N ASP A 359 -18.46 4.30 -11.43
CA ASP A 359 -17.67 4.13 -12.64
C ASP A 359 -17.26 5.50 -13.24
N GLU A 360 -17.89 6.60 -12.82
CA GLU A 360 -17.58 7.97 -13.26
C GLU A 360 -16.63 8.75 -12.32
N ILE A 361 -16.06 8.10 -11.30
CA ILE A 361 -15.15 8.75 -10.35
C ILE A 361 -13.85 9.20 -11.07
N GLU A 362 -13.63 10.52 -11.13
CA GLU A 362 -12.42 11.10 -11.72
C GLU A 362 -11.28 11.28 -10.72
N ASP A 363 -11.58 11.84 -9.56
CA ASP A 363 -10.62 12.10 -8.49
C ASP A 363 -11.36 12.26 -7.16
N THR A 364 -10.89 11.58 -6.12
CA THR A 364 -11.42 11.67 -4.75
C THR A 364 -10.55 12.56 -3.85
N GLY A 365 -9.41 13.05 -4.33
CA GLY A 365 -8.41 13.71 -3.50
C GLY A 365 -7.65 12.76 -2.57
N VAL A 366 -7.81 11.45 -2.75
CA VAL A 366 -7.06 10.42 -2.02
C VAL A 366 -6.01 9.83 -2.95
N TYR A 367 -4.75 9.87 -2.52
CA TYR A 367 -3.63 9.43 -3.32
C TYR A 367 -2.75 8.42 -2.57
N MET A 368 -2.30 7.40 -3.29
CA MET A 368 -1.16 6.60 -2.90
C MET A 368 0.09 7.20 -3.54
N ASN A 369 1.17 7.39 -2.77
CA ASN A 369 2.41 8.00 -3.23
C ASN A 369 3.57 6.99 -3.28
N PRO A 370 3.91 6.43 -4.47
CA PRO A 370 4.94 5.40 -4.56
C PRO A 370 6.38 5.89 -4.43
N PHE A 371 6.60 7.22 -4.32
CA PHE A 371 7.90 7.78 -3.96
C PHE A 371 8.20 7.63 -2.47
N ALA A 372 7.16 7.71 -1.61
CA ALA A 372 7.26 7.46 -0.18
C ALA A 372 7.04 5.96 0.10
N ARG A 373 8.10 5.25 0.46
CA ARG A 373 8.03 3.80 0.73
C ARG A 373 8.47 3.47 2.14
N VAL A 374 7.69 2.65 2.81
CA VAL A 374 7.95 2.18 4.18
C VAL A 374 8.03 0.66 4.23
N ALA A 375 8.55 0.10 5.31
CA ALA A 375 8.66 -1.34 5.44
C ALA A 375 8.56 -1.83 6.88
N TYR A 376 8.17 -3.09 7.04
CA TYR A 376 8.07 -3.75 8.35
C TYR A 376 9.40 -4.29 8.89
N THR A 377 10.50 -4.18 8.12
CA THR A 377 11.85 -4.49 8.62
C THR A 377 12.88 -3.51 8.08
N PRO A 378 13.97 -3.23 8.83
CA PRO A 378 15.07 -2.38 8.35
C PRO A 378 15.71 -2.91 7.07
N ARG A 379 15.84 -4.24 6.98
CA ARG A 379 16.38 -4.92 5.81
C ARG A 379 15.50 -4.66 4.59
N THR A 380 14.18 -4.82 4.71
CA THR A 380 13.27 -4.56 3.59
C THR A 380 13.40 -3.10 3.14
N LEU A 381 13.37 -2.14 4.07
CA LEU A 381 13.49 -0.71 3.77
C LEU A 381 14.76 -0.40 2.95
N ALA A 382 15.91 -0.94 3.38
CA ALA A 382 17.19 -0.73 2.69
C ALA A 382 17.21 -1.26 1.24
N TRP A 383 16.41 -2.30 0.94
CA TRP A 383 16.33 -2.89 -0.40
C TRP A 383 15.35 -2.18 -1.34
N LEU A 384 14.42 -1.36 -0.84
CA LEU A 384 13.37 -0.74 -1.68
C LEU A 384 13.93 0.22 -2.74
N GLY A 385 15.07 0.84 -2.49
CA GLY A 385 15.77 1.68 -3.49
C GLY A 385 16.33 0.86 -4.67
N THR A 386 16.70 -0.40 -4.43
CA THR A 386 17.19 -1.31 -5.46
C THR A 386 16.03 -1.94 -6.22
N THR A 387 15.01 -2.45 -5.52
CA THR A 387 13.91 -3.18 -6.17
C THR A 387 13.04 -2.31 -7.07
N ARG A 388 12.86 -1.03 -6.74
CA ARG A 388 12.13 -0.07 -7.60
C ARG A 388 12.72 0.06 -9.01
N ARG A 389 14.01 -0.22 -9.20
CA ARG A 389 14.65 -0.20 -10.51
C ARG A 389 14.18 -1.36 -11.40
N PHE A 390 13.83 -2.50 -10.81
CA PHE A 390 13.48 -3.72 -11.53
C PHE A 390 11.96 -3.93 -11.65
N GLU A 391 11.17 -3.31 -10.78
CA GLU A 391 9.74 -3.64 -10.61
C GLU A 391 8.90 -3.49 -11.89
N ARG A 392 9.30 -2.61 -12.82
CA ARG A 392 8.62 -2.44 -14.12
C ARG A 392 8.62 -3.72 -14.98
N LEU A 393 9.59 -4.62 -14.77
CA LEU A 393 9.64 -5.93 -15.42
C LEU A 393 8.41 -6.80 -15.08
N TYR A 394 7.80 -6.57 -13.91
CA TYR A 394 6.70 -7.40 -13.42
C TYR A 394 5.38 -7.10 -14.10
N ALA A 395 5.21 -5.92 -14.73
CA ALA A 395 3.91 -5.46 -15.22
C ALA A 395 3.22 -6.43 -16.20
N ARG A 396 3.98 -7.04 -17.12
CA ARG A 396 3.40 -8.01 -18.08
C ARG A 396 3.02 -9.33 -17.42
N VAL A 397 3.85 -9.79 -16.48
CA VAL A 397 3.59 -11.02 -15.71
C VAL A 397 2.41 -10.82 -14.77
N HIS A 398 2.32 -9.63 -14.14
CA HIS A 398 1.20 -9.20 -13.30
C HIS A 398 -0.12 -9.31 -14.05
N ASP A 399 -0.21 -8.72 -15.25
CA ASP A 399 -1.44 -8.76 -16.06
C ASP A 399 -1.86 -10.18 -16.43
N LEU A 400 -0.90 -11.02 -16.84
CA LEU A 400 -1.18 -12.41 -17.17
C LEU A 400 -1.68 -13.18 -15.94
N LEU A 401 -0.95 -13.09 -14.83
CA LEU A 401 -1.27 -13.86 -13.63
C LEU A 401 -2.57 -13.38 -12.98
N ASN A 402 -2.88 -12.09 -12.97
CA ASN A 402 -4.17 -11.61 -12.49
C ASN A 402 -5.33 -12.22 -13.28
N ARG A 403 -5.23 -12.29 -14.61
CA ARG A 403 -6.27 -12.92 -15.45
C ARG A 403 -6.41 -14.41 -15.18
N VAL A 404 -5.28 -15.10 -15.00
CA VAL A 404 -5.27 -16.55 -14.68
C VAL A 404 -5.91 -16.83 -13.32
N VAL A 405 -5.65 -15.96 -12.33
CA VAL A 405 -6.18 -16.10 -10.97
C VAL A 405 -7.62 -15.58 -10.86
N GLY A 406 -8.06 -14.69 -11.75
CA GLY A 406 -9.37 -14.05 -11.67
C GLY A 406 -9.40 -12.80 -10.77
N LEU A 407 -8.28 -12.07 -10.69
CA LEU A 407 -8.17 -10.84 -9.92
C LEU A 407 -8.61 -9.60 -10.73
N PRO A 408 -9.19 -8.57 -10.07
CA PRO A 408 -9.46 -8.49 -8.64
C PRO A 408 -10.70 -9.29 -8.26
N TRP A 409 -10.79 -9.73 -7.01
CA TRP A 409 -11.95 -10.48 -6.53
C TRP A 409 -13.22 -9.62 -6.56
N TYR A 410 -14.34 -10.27 -6.85
CA TYR A 410 -15.65 -9.62 -6.84
C TYR A 410 -15.98 -9.07 -5.44
N SER A 411 -16.35 -7.80 -5.38
CA SER A 411 -16.86 -7.16 -4.16
C SER A 411 -18.35 -6.83 -4.35
N PRO A 412 -19.25 -7.46 -3.58
CA PRO A 412 -20.69 -7.33 -3.78
C PRO A 412 -21.23 -5.93 -3.45
N ARG A 413 -20.57 -5.20 -2.56
CA ARG A 413 -21.02 -3.89 -2.07
C ARG A 413 -20.39 -2.71 -2.80
N ARG A 414 -19.39 -2.95 -3.65
CA ARG A 414 -18.57 -1.89 -4.29
C ARG A 414 -19.40 -0.84 -5.02
N ALA A 415 -20.44 -1.29 -5.74
CA ALA A 415 -21.25 -0.45 -6.60
C ALA A 415 -22.53 0.06 -5.92
N GLU A 416 -22.70 -0.16 -4.62
CA GLU A 416 -23.86 0.32 -3.89
C GLU A 416 -23.81 1.85 -3.77
N VAL A 417 -24.92 2.50 -4.12
CA VAL A 417 -25.05 3.96 -4.04
C VAL A 417 -25.52 4.34 -2.64
N PRO A 418 -24.82 5.23 -1.92
CA PRO A 418 -25.19 5.56 -0.55
C PRO A 418 -26.61 6.12 -0.44
N GLY A 419 -27.37 5.68 0.56
CA GLY A 419 -28.77 6.05 0.77
C GLY A 419 -29.78 5.21 -0.02
N SER A 420 -29.36 4.42 -1.01
CA SER A 420 -30.25 3.50 -1.73
C SER A 420 -30.65 2.29 -0.89
N LYS A 421 -31.83 1.72 -1.17
CA LYS A 421 -32.29 0.46 -0.58
C LYS A 421 -31.74 -0.70 -1.38
N VAL A 422 -30.93 -1.55 -0.74
CA VAL A 422 -30.28 -2.70 -1.36
C VAL A 422 -30.62 -3.96 -0.58
N LYS A 423 -30.81 -5.07 -1.29
CA LYS A 423 -31.00 -6.37 -0.65
C LYS A 423 -29.64 -6.98 -0.38
N ARG A 424 -29.32 -7.21 0.90
CA ARG A 424 -28.07 -7.85 1.33
C ARG A 424 -28.36 -9.14 2.07
N GLU A 425 -27.48 -10.10 1.88
CA GLU A 425 -27.45 -11.28 2.73
C GLU A 425 -26.68 -10.94 4.01
N VAL A 426 -27.40 -10.82 5.12
CA VAL A 426 -26.86 -10.40 6.42
C VAL A 426 -27.08 -11.51 7.45
N TRP A 427 -26.14 -11.66 8.39
CA TRP A 427 -26.34 -12.54 9.53
C TRP A 427 -27.36 -11.94 10.50
N VAL A 428 -28.45 -12.66 10.71
CA VAL A 428 -29.48 -12.28 11.69
C VAL A 428 -29.37 -13.26 12.87
N PRO A 429 -28.98 -12.78 14.07
CA PRO A 429 -29.01 -13.58 15.28
C PRO A 429 -30.42 -14.08 15.58
N ASP A 430 -30.52 -15.35 15.98
CA ASP A 430 -31.78 -16.00 16.32
C ASP A 430 -31.51 -17.04 17.42
N GLU A 431 -31.88 -16.70 18.66
CA GLU A 431 -31.65 -17.54 19.84
C GLU A 431 -32.44 -18.86 19.79
N GLY A 432 -33.45 -18.97 18.92
CA GLY A 432 -34.25 -20.18 18.74
C GLY A 432 -33.60 -21.24 17.84
N VAL A 433 -32.48 -20.95 17.20
CA VAL A 433 -31.80 -21.83 16.23
C VAL A 433 -30.51 -22.38 16.83
N GLN A 434 -30.20 -23.67 16.61
CA GLN A 434 -29.00 -24.35 17.17
C GLN A 434 -27.67 -23.62 16.90
N ASN A 435 -27.57 -22.82 15.83
CA ASN A 435 -26.36 -22.09 15.44
C ASN A 435 -26.38 -20.60 15.83
N GLY A 436 -27.34 -20.16 16.65
CA GLY A 436 -27.44 -18.78 17.15
C GLY A 436 -27.86 -17.73 16.12
N GLY A 437 -28.23 -18.14 14.90
CA GLY A 437 -28.68 -17.25 13.83
C GLY A 437 -28.66 -17.91 12.45
N SER A 438 -28.95 -17.12 11.42
CA SER A 438 -28.90 -17.55 10.01
C SER A 438 -28.64 -16.36 9.08
N PHE A 439 -28.09 -16.63 7.90
CA PHE A 439 -27.99 -15.63 6.85
C PHE A 439 -29.36 -15.43 6.20
N ARG A 440 -29.84 -14.18 6.17
CA ARG A 440 -31.13 -13.82 5.58
C ARG A 440 -30.96 -12.66 4.60
N MET A 441 -31.73 -12.70 3.52
CA MET A 441 -31.84 -11.58 2.61
C MET A 441 -32.70 -10.50 3.27
N VAL A 442 -32.08 -9.38 3.64
CA VAL A 442 -32.74 -8.23 4.26
C VAL A 442 -32.53 -7.00 3.40
N GLU A 443 -33.51 -6.10 3.43
CA GLU A 443 -33.37 -4.80 2.79
C GLU A 443 -32.68 -3.84 3.76
N VAL A 444 -31.57 -3.26 3.32
CA VAL A 444 -30.77 -2.31 4.11
C VAL A 444 -30.52 -1.04 3.30
N THR A 445 -30.32 0.08 4.01
CA THR A 445 -29.85 1.30 3.37
C THR A 445 -28.33 1.22 3.16
N ALA A 446 -27.87 1.42 1.93
CA ALA A 446 -26.44 1.39 1.62
C ALA A 446 -25.68 2.56 2.26
N GLY A 447 -24.51 2.28 2.82
CA GLY A 447 -23.57 3.26 3.34
C GLY A 447 -22.61 3.80 2.26
N ASN A 448 -21.74 4.72 2.65
CA ASN A 448 -20.67 5.31 1.81
C ASN A 448 -19.45 4.39 1.61
N ASP A 449 -19.44 3.23 2.26
CA ASP A 449 -18.29 2.38 2.50
C ASP A 449 -18.37 1.02 1.80
N GLY A 450 -19.30 0.82 0.86
CA GLY A 450 -19.48 -0.45 0.16
C GLY A 450 -18.25 -0.96 -0.62
N PHE A 451 -17.29 -0.08 -0.93
CA PHE A 451 -16.01 -0.47 -1.52
C PHE A 451 -14.99 -1.04 -0.52
N CYS A 452 -15.27 -0.91 0.79
CA CYS A 452 -14.48 -1.45 1.87
C CYS A 452 -14.98 -2.83 2.31
N GLY A 453 -14.04 -3.67 2.71
CA GLY A 453 -14.32 -4.92 3.40
C GLY A 453 -14.57 -6.15 2.53
N ARG A 454 -14.90 -7.24 3.22
CA ARG A 454 -15.16 -8.57 2.68
C ARG A 454 -16.04 -9.36 3.65
N ARG A 455 -16.67 -10.42 3.14
CA ARG A 455 -17.32 -11.43 3.99
C ARG A 455 -16.26 -12.10 4.87
N GLY A 456 -16.50 -12.16 6.17
CA GLY A 456 -15.59 -12.68 7.18
C GLY A 456 -15.68 -11.89 8.47
N MET A 457 -15.02 -12.39 9.51
CA MET A 457 -14.87 -11.70 10.78
C MET A 457 -13.62 -12.21 11.49
N GLU A 458 -12.79 -11.30 11.96
CA GLU A 458 -11.71 -11.61 12.89
C GLU A 458 -12.00 -11.03 14.27
N VAL A 459 -11.54 -11.74 15.31
CA VAL A 459 -11.71 -11.34 16.71
C VAL A 459 -10.35 -11.26 17.41
N VAL A 460 -10.29 -10.48 18.49
CA VAL A 460 -9.11 -10.36 19.34
C VAL A 460 -8.88 -11.65 20.11
N VAL A 461 -7.63 -12.11 20.15
CA VAL A 461 -7.18 -13.16 21.07
C VAL A 461 -6.81 -12.49 22.40
N GLU A 462 -7.76 -12.49 23.35
CA GLU A 462 -7.60 -11.80 24.64
C GLU A 462 -6.47 -12.44 25.47
N ASP A 463 -6.45 -13.78 25.59
CA ASP A 463 -5.40 -14.53 26.29
C ASP A 463 -4.27 -14.98 25.34
N ARG A 464 -3.52 -14.02 24.80
CA ARG A 464 -2.49 -14.28 23.79
C ARG A 464 -1.28 -15.05 24.36
N ARG A 465 -1.03 -16.25 23.85
CA ARG A 465 0.22 -16.99 24.15
C ARG A 465 1.44 -16.34 23.49
N PRO A 466 2.66 -16.47 24.05
CA PRO A 466 3.87 -16.00 23.41
C PRO A 466 4.01 -16.57 21.98
N GLY A 467 4.13 -15.68 20.99
CA GLY A 467 4.28 -16.04 19.57
C GLY A 467 2.98 -16.35 18.80
N GLN A 468 1.81 -16.35 19.45
CA GLN A 468 0.51 -16.47 18.79
C GLN A 468 0.16 -15.16 18.04
N ASP A 469 -0.67 -15.21 17.00
CA ASP A 469 -1.26 -13.99 16.41
C ASP A 469 -2.20 -13.32 17.44
N GLY A 470 -2.31 -11.99 17.39
CA GLY A 470 -3.21 -11.22 18.26
C GLY A 470 -4.67 -11.27 17.81
N PHE A 471 -4.92 -11.78 16.60
CA PHE A 471 -6.25 -11.90 16.02
C PHE A 471 -6.46 -13.32 15.47
N GLU A 472 -7.70 -13.78 15.46
CA GLU A 472 -8.09 -15.04 14.87
C GLU A 472 -9.34 -14.91 14.02
N ALA A 473 -9.39 -15.66 12.92
CA ALA A 473 -10.54 -15.69 12.03
C ALA A 473 -11.65 -16.55 12.60
N VAL A 474 -12.86 -16.02 12.65
CA VAL A 474 -14.06 -16.77 13.01
C VAL A 474 -14.60 -17.46 11.75
N PRO A 475 -14.79 -18.79 11.76
CA PRO A 475 -15.39 -19.49 10.64
C PRO A 475 -16.78 -18.93 10.32
N LEU A 476 -17.08 -18.78 9.02
CA LEU A 476 -18.42 -18.42 8.59
C LEU A 476 -19.38 -19.58 8.94
N PRO A 477 -20.53 -19.30 9.58
CA PRO A 477 -21.55 -20.31 9.81
C PRO A 477 -22.02 -20.87 8.48
N SER A 478 -22.34 -22.17 8.45
CA SER A 478 -22.98 -22.78 7.28
C SER A 478 -24.32 -22.10 7.01
N GLN A 479 -24.59 -21.81 5.73
CA GLN A 479 -25.88 -21.29 5.26
C GLN A 479 -27.01 -22.28 5.55
#